data_AF-D3PNF7-F1
#
_entry.id   AF-D3PNF7-F1
#
_cell.length_a   1.000
_cell.length_b   1.000
_cell.length_c   1.000
_cell.angle_alpha   90.00
_cell.angle_beta   90.00
_cell.angle_gamma   90.00
#
_symmetry.space_group_name_H-M   'P 1'
#
loop_
_entity.id
_entity.type
_entity.pdbx_description
1 polymer ?
#
loop_
_entity_poly.entity_id
_entity_poly.type
_entity_poly.pdbx_seq_one_letter_code
_entity_poly.pdbx_strand_id
1 'polypeptide(L)'
;MKNIRERVEGFLNRLERAEGLLLEGRIHRVEGLPHTYVVRGSENYLVNLERETCTCPDHARGHTCKHLLAAVLLERGEKKGLVRTLNEAAA
;
A
#
# COMPACT_ATOMS: atom_id res chain seq x y z
N MET A 1 -10.31 -2.42 26.38
CA MET A 1 -9.68 -1.34 25.60
C MET A 1 -8.23 -1.72 25.37
N LYS A 2 -7.75 -1.69 24.12
CA LYS A 2 -6.33 -2.02 23.85
C LYS A 2 -5.42 -0.94 24.42
N ASN A 3 -4.31 -1.32 25.04
CA ASN A 3 -3.31 -0.37 25.52
C ASN A 3 -2.53 0.24 24.34
N ILE A 4 -1.74 1.28 24.61
CA ILE A 4 -1.01 1.99 23.55
C ILE A 4 -0.03 1.07 22.80
N ARG A 5 0.65 0.16 23.52
CA ARG A 5 1.62 -0.78 22.96
C ARG A 5 0.96 -1.74 21.96
N GLU A 6 -0.17 -2.35 22.34
CA GLU A 6 -0.93 -3.26 21.47
C GLU A 6 -1.43 -2.58 20.19
N ARG A 7 -1.80 -1.29 20.28
CA ARG A 7 -2.20 -0.50 19.10
C ARG A 7 -1.01 -0.25 18.17
N VAL A 8 0.15 0.10 18.74
CA VAL A 8 1.39 0.32 17.98
C VAL A 8 1.84 -0.96 17.31
N GLU A 9 1.91 -2.08 18.03
CA GLU A 9 2.28 -3.39 17.47
C GLU A 9 1.33 -3.81 16.34
N GLY A 10 0.02 -3.61 16.53
CA GLY A 10 -0.96 -3.90 15.49
C GLY A 10 -0.83 -3.01 14.23
N PHE A 11 -0.35 -1.77 14.38
CA PHE A 11 -0.07 -0.91 13.25
C PHE A 11 1.24 -1.32 12.54
N LEU A 12 2.31 -1.60 13.30
CA LEU A 12 3.59 -2.06 12.75
C LEU A 12 3.43 -3.35 11.94
N ASN A 13 2.63 -4.31 12.40
CA ASN A 13 2.36 -5.51 11.62
C ASN A 13 1.67 -5.22 10.26
N ARG A 14 0.79 -4.21 10.21
CA ARG A 14 0.16 -3.81 8.93
C ARG A 14 1.16 -3.13 8.01
N LEU A 15 2.08 -2.34 8.58
CA LEU A 15 3.15 -1.68 7.85
C LEU A 15 4.11 -2.70 7.23
N GLU A 16 4.58 -3.67 8.00
CA GLU A 16 5.46 -4.76 7.52
C GLU A 16 4.81 -5.52 6.35
N ARG A 17 3.52 -5.83 6.45
CA ARG A 17 2.77 -6.48 5.36
C ARG A 17 2.60 -5.58 4.13
N ALA A 18 2.54 -4.27 4.32
CA ALA A 18 2.47 -3.31 3.23
C ALA A 18 3.81 -3.20 2.48
N GLU A 19 4.92 -3.23 3.21
CA GLU A 19 6.27 -3.29 2.64
C GLU A 19 6.48 -4.58 1.83
N GLY A 20 5.99 -5.71 2.33
CA GLY A 20 6.00 -6.97 1.56
C GLY A 20 5.26 -6.87 0.22
N LEU A 21 4.13 -6.16 0.15
CA LEU A 21 3.42 -5.92 -1.11
C LEU A 21 4.25 -5.12 -2.12
N LEU A 22 5.08 -4.19 -1.66
CA LEU A 22 5.97 -3.40 -2.50
C LEU A 22 7.16 -4.23 -3.00
N LEU A 23 7.83 -4.92 -2.08
CA LEU A 23 9.00 -5.74 -2.39
C LEU A 23 8.68 -6.86 -3.38
N GLU A 24 7.48 -7.43 -3.29
CA GLU A 24 7.01 -8.47 -4.20
C GLU A 24 6.41 -7.91 -5.51
N GLY A 25 6.41 -6.59 -5.71
CA GLY A 25 5.86 -5.96 -6.91
C GLY A 25 4.36 -6.25 -7.10
N ARG A 26 3.60 -6.32 -6.01
CA ARG A 26 2.16 -6.61 -6.03
C ARG A 26 1.27 -5.38 -6.13
N ILE A 27 1.86 -4.19 -6.18
CA ILE A 27 1.14 -2.92 -6.31
C ILE A 27 1.55 -2.21 -7.58
N HIS A 28 0.57 -1.72 -8.32
CA HIS A 28 0.78 -1.03 -9.60
C HIS A 28 -0.13 0.19 -9.69
N ARG A 29 0.32 1.22 -10.42
CA ARG A 29 -0.50 2.39 -10.75
C ARG A 29 -1.56 2.00 -11.77
N VAL A 30 -2.73 2.62 -11.65
CA VAL A 30 -3.77 2.51 -12.68
C VAL A 30 -3.55 3.62 -13.70
N GLU A 31 -3.36 3.23 -14.95
CA GLU A 31 -3.14 4.18 -16.04
C GLU A 31 -4.34 5.13 -16.22
N GLY A 32 -4.06 6.41 -16.44
CA GLY A 32 -5.08 7.44 -16.61
C GLY A 32 -5.80 7.87 -15.33
N LEU A 33 -5.56 7.21 -14.19
CA LEU A 33 -6.18 7.56 -12.90
C LEU A 33 -5.12 7.99 -11.88
N PRO A 34 -4.98 9.29 -11.58
CA PRO A 34 -4.03 9.76 -10.58
C PRO A 34 -4.37 9.20 -9.20
N HIS A 35 -3.35 9.00 -8.37
CA HIS A 35 -3.47 8.50 -6.99
C HIS A 35 -4.22 7.16 -6.84
N THR A 36 -4.40 6.43 -7.94
CA THR A 36 -5.14 5.18 -7.99
C THR A 36 -4.20 4.02 -8.26
N TYR A 37 -4.33 2.96 -7.48
CA TYR A 37 -3.44 1.80 -7.49
C TYR A 37 -4.27 0.52 -7.46
N VAL A 38 -3.78 -0.50 -8.15
CA VAL A 38 -4.25 -1.87 -7.99
C VAL A 38 -3.25 -2.66 -7.15
N VAL A 39 -3.75 -3.39 -6.17
CA VAL A 39 -2.95 -4.26 -5.30
C VAL A 39 -3.40 -5.71 -5.47
N ARG A 40 -2.48 -6.56 -5.91
CA ARG A 40 -2.68 -7.99 -6.11
C ARG A 40 -2.62 -8.72 -4.77
N GLY A 41 -3.73 -9.32 -4.36
CA GLY A 41 -3.85 -10.16 -3.17
C GLY A 41 -4.55 -11.48 -3.48
N SER A 42 -5.48 -11.89 -2.62
CA SER A 42 -6.43 -12.97 -2.95
C SER A 42 -7.33 -12.61 -4.14
N GLU A 43 -7.59 -11.31 -4.30
CA GLU A 43 -8.23 -10.68 -5.45
C GLU A 43 -7.45 -9.39 -5.75
N ASN A 44 -7.85 -8.68 -6.81
CA ASN A 44 -7.31 -7.36 -7.10
C ASN A 44 -8.09 -6.30 -6.33
N TYR A 45 -7.40 -5.54 -5.49
CA TYR A 45 -7.99 -4.45 -4.71
C TYR A 45 -7.66 -3.10 -5.33
N LEU A 46 -8.67 -2.26 -5.50
CA LEU A 46 -8.49 -0.89 -5.96
C LEU A 46 -8.29 0.02 -4.75
N VAL A 47 -7.25 0.84 -4.81
CA VAL A 47 -6.90 1.84 -3.79
C VAL A 47 -6.95 3.20 -4.46
N ASN A 48 -7.61 4.17 -3.83
CA ASN A 48 -7.59 5.56 -4.25
C ASN A 48 -7.14 6.41 -3.04
N LEU A 49 -5.94 6.98 -3.14
CA LEU A 49 -5.36 7.76 -2.06
C LEU A 49 -6.01 9.14 -1.90
N GLU A 50 -6.51 9.74 -2.97
CA GLU A 50 -7.19 11.04 -2.92
C GLU A 50 -8.51 10.95 -2.14
N ARG A 51 -9.25 9.85 -2.33
CA ARG A 51 -10.50 9.54 -1.62
C ARG A 51 -10.29 8.75 -0.34
N GLU A 52 -9.03 8.41 -0.01
CA GLU A 52 -8.66 7.56 1.13
C GLU A 52 -9.42 6.22 1.20
N THR A 53 -9.71 5.62 0.03
CA THR A 53 -10.53 4.41 -0.08
C THR A 53 -9.74 3.19 -0.53
N CYS A 54 -10.20 2.01 -0.10
CA CYS A 54 -9.75 0.72 -0.63
C CYS A 54 -10.91 -0.27 -0.72
N THR A 55 -11.00 -1.06 -1.79
CA THR A 55 -12.06 -2.07 -1.97
C THR A 55 -11.88 -3.33 -1.12
N CYS A 56 -10.84 -3.41 -0.29
CA CYS A 56 -10.59 -4.61 0.50
C CYS A 56 -11.53 -4.74 1.73
N PRO A 57 -11.78 -5.97 2.21
CA PRO A 57 -12.66 -6.20 3.36
C PRO A 57 -12.21 -5.50 4.66
N ASP A 58 -10.91 -5.32 4.87
CA ASP A 58 -10.38 -4.67 6.08
C ASP A 58 -10.75 -3.18 6.12
N HIS A 59 -10.67 -2.51 4.97
CA HIS A 59 -11.11 -1.11 4.85
C HIS A 59 -12.63 -0.97 4.91
N ALA A 60 -13.39 -1.90 4.31
CA ALA A 60 -14.85 -1.92 4.44
C ALA A 60 -15.33 -2.03 5.90
N ARG A 61 -14.50 -2.60 6.79
CA ARG A 61 -14.74 -2.65 8.25
C ARG A 61 -14.27 -1.39 9.00
N GLY A 62 -13.82 -0.35 8.29
CA GLY A 62 -13.33 0.90 8.87
C GLY A 62 -11.91 0.81 9.43
N HIS A 63 -11.11 -0.18 9.04
CA HIS A 63 -9.72 -0.28 9.46
C HIS A 63 -8.76 0.30 8.44
N THR A 64 -7.64 0.84 8.92
CA THR A 64 -6.48 1.13 8.07
C THR A 64 -5.93 -0.19 7.55
N CYS A 65 -6.06 -0.42 6.25
CA CYS A 65 -5.62 -1.66 5.62
C CYS A 65 -4.18 -1.53 5.11
N LYS A 66 -3.51 -2.67 4.96
CA LYS A 66 -2.15 -2.74 4.37
C LYS A 66 -2.07 -2.22 2.93
N HIS A 67 -3.17 -2.25 2.18
CA HIS A 67 -3.17 -1.81 0.77
C HIS A 67 -3.08 -0.29 0.64
N LEU A 68 -3.79 0.46 1.51
CA LEU A 68 -3.64 1.91 1.62
C LEU A 68 -2.22 2.28 2.02
N LEU A 69 -1.67 1.58 3.03
CA LEU A 69 -0.29 1.79 3.45
C LEU A 69 0.70 1.54 2.32
N ALA A 70 0.54 0.45 1.55
CA ALA A 70 1.42 0.13 0.42
C ALA A 70 1.38 1.22 -0.66
N ALA A 71 0.19 1.74 -1.00
CA ALA A 71 0.04 2.83 -1.95
C ALA A 71 0.70 4.12 -1.47
N VAL A 72 0.51 4.48 -0.19
CA VAL A 72 1.18 5.65 0.41
C VAL A 72 2.70 5.49 0.37
N LEU A 73 3.22 4.31 0.69
CA LEU A 73 4.65 4.03 0.67
C LEU A 73 5.23 4.11 -0.76
N LEU A 74 4.52 3.56 -1.75
CA LEU A 74 4.92 3.67 -3.16
C LEU A 74 5.01 5.13 -3.60
N GLU A 75 3.95 5.91 -3.34
CA GLU A 75 3.91 7.32 -3.74
C GLU A 75 5.00 8.14 -3.03
N ARG A 76 5.27 7.85 -1.76
CA ARG A 76 6.37 8.47 -1.01
C ARG A 76 7.75 8.07 -1.56
N GLY A 77 7.94 6.81 -1.92
CA GLY A 77 9.19 6.31 -2.50
C GLY A 77 9.51 6.97 -3.83
N GLU A 78 8.50 7.13 -4.67
CA GLU A 78 8.61 7.84 -5.95
C GLU A 78 8.86 9.35 -5.77
N LYS A 79 8.12 10.01 -4.88
CA LYS A 79 8.33 11.44 -4.55
C LYS A 79 9.73 11.72 -4.01
N LYS A 80 10.34 10.76 -3.30
CA LYS A 80 11.71 10.85 -2.79
C LYS A 80 12.78 10.52 -3.83
N GLY A 81 12.41 10.22 -5.08
CA GLY A 81 13.38 9.97 -6.16
C GLY A 81 14.15 8.64 -6.04
N LEU A 82 13.61 7.66 -5.30
CA LEU A 82 14.28 6.38 -5.01
C LEU A 82 13.76 5.21 -5.87
N VAL A 83 13.13 5.50 -7.01
CA VAL A 83 12.73 4.51 -8.03
C VAL A 83 13.35 4.89 -9.38
N ARG A 84 14.67 5.07 -9.38
CA ARG A 84 15.48 5.11 -10.62
C ARG A 84 16.41 3.90 -10.76
N THR A 85 16.47 3.00 -9.77
CA THR A 85 17.48 1.93 -9.67
C THR A 85 16.91 0.50 -9.63
N LEU A 86 15.65 0.28 -10.03
CA LEU A 86 15.10 -1.09 -10.18
C LEU A 86 14.75 -1.48 -11.62
N ASN A 87 14.76 -0.53 -12.57
CA ASN A 87 14.56 -0.82 -14.00
C ASN A 87 15.89 -0.99 -14.77
N GLU A 88 17.03 -0.63 -14.20
CA GLU A 88 18.36 -0.77 -14.85
C GLU A 88 19.03 -2.13 -14.56
N ALA A 89 18.48 -2.95 -13.66
CA ALA A 89 18.99 -4.29 -13.37
C ALA A 89 18.36 -5.40 -14.25
N ALA A 90 17.48 -5.03 -15.19
CA ALA A 90 16.77 -5.97 -16.07
C ALA A 90 16.96 -5.64 -17.57
N ALA A 91 17.97 -4.82 -17.92
CA ALA A 91 18.37 -4.51 -19.30
C ALA A 91 19.74 -5.08 -19.61
#